data_AF-A0A7W1ZD81-F1
#
_entry.id   AF-A0A7W1ZD81-F1
#
_cell.length_a   1.000
_cell.length_b   1.000
_cell.length_c   1.000
_cell.angle_alpha   90.00
_cell.angle_beta   90.00
_cell.angle_gamma   90.00
#
_symmetry.space_group_name_H-M   'P 1'
#
loop_
_entity.id
_entity.type
_entity.pdbx_description
1 polymer ?
#
loop_
_entity_poly.entity_id
_entity_poly.type
_entity_poly.pdbx_seq_one_letter_code
_entity_poly.pdbx_strand_id
1 'polypeptide(L)'
;EESYYRQFIKKPNVKLLLNKTYDLLSVSHAALVTSGTATLETALYKIPQVVCYKGNRVSYEIAKRVIKLIYISLVNLILDKEVVTELIQTDFNKSKLKSELAKILDEYNRAILFLEYYDLEKKLGGRGASKKTAELIYKQISN
;
A
#
# COMPACT_ATOMS: atom_id res chain seq x y z
N GLU A 1 -2.32 19.78 8.13
CA GLU A 1 -1.58 21.03 7.85
C GLU A 1 -0.09 20.74 7.70
N GLU A 2 0.61 21.48 6.85
CA GLU A 2 2.05 21.34 6.62
C GLU A 2 2.88 21.59 7.90
N SER A 3 2.39 22.49 8.77
CA SER A 3 2.94 22.82 10.09
C SER A 3 3.20 21.58 10.95
N TYR A 4 2.28 20.62 10.95
CA TYR A 4 2.39 19.38 11.72
C TYR A 4 3.61 18.55 11.31
N TYR A 5 3.99 18.53 10.03
CA TYR A 5 5.08 17.70 9.53
C TYR A 5 6.46 18.32 9.74
N ARG A 6 6.54 19.65 9.84
CA ARG A 6 7.80 20.39 10.01
C ARG A 6 8.62 19.93 11.21
N GLN A 7 7.96 19.51 12.28
CA GLN A 7 8.63 18.99 13.48
C GLN A 7 9.44 17.70 13.25
N PHE A 8 9.11 16.92 12.22
CA PHE A 8 9.77 15.66 11.89
C PHE A 8 10.88 15.82 10.84
N ILE A 9 10.88 16.92 10.07
CA ILE A 9 11.81 17.17 8.96
C ILE A 9 13.02 17.92 9.50
N LYS A 10 13.88 17.21 10.22
CA LYS A 10 15.09 17.77 10.85
C LYS A 10 16.36 17.62 10.01
N LYS A 11 16.31 16.79 8.96
CA LYS A 11 17.47 16.46 8.13
C LYS A 11 17.31 17.03 6.71
N PRO A 12 18.41 17.47 6.07
CA PRO A 12 18.35 18.08 4.73
C PRO A 12 17.92 17.10 3.63
N ASN A 13 18.08 15.79 3.86
CA ASN A 13 17.71 14.74 2.91
C ASN A 13 16.27 14.25 3.06
N VAL A 14 15.44 14.93 3.85
CA VAL A 14 14.01 14.63 4.01
C VAL A 14 13.23 15.83 3.49
N LYS A 15 12.30 15.60 2.56
CA LYS A 15 11.47 16.65 1.96
C LYS A 15 10.00 16.26 2.10
N LEU A 16 9.16 17.25 2.35
CA LEU A 16 7.70 17.10 2.30
C LEU A 16 7.20 17.57 0.95
N LEU A 17 6.41 16.72 0.29
CA LEU A 17 5.73 17.04 -0.96
C LEU A 17 4.25 16.74 -0.75
N LEU A 18 3.39 17.70 -1.10
CA LEU A 18 1.94 17.58 -0.95
C LEU A 18 1.31 17.44 -2.34
N ASN A 19 0.28 16.59 -2.46
CA ASN A 19 -0.47 16.37 -3.71
C ASN A 19 0.39 15.96 -4.91
N LYS A 20 1.48 15.23 -4.63
CA LYS A 20 2.49 14.81 -5.61
C LYS A 20 2.76 13.31 -5.56
N THR A 21 1.77 12.52 -5.13
CA THR A 21 1.92 11.07 -4.89
C THR A 21 2.46 10.34 -6.11
N TYR A 22 1.84 10.53 -7.28
CA TYR A 22 2.24 9.83 -8.51
C TYR A 22 3.60 10.29 -9.05
N ASP A 23 3.85 11.59 -9.03
CA ASP A 23 5.16 12.16 -9.39
C ASP A 23 6.25 11.54 -8.49
N LEU A 24 6.00 11.43 -7.18
CA LEU A 24 6.93 10.83 -6.22
C LEU A 24 7.13 9.33 -6.46
N LEU A 25 6.05 8.57 -6.66
CA LEU A 25 6.12 7.12 -6.91
C LEU A 25 6.91 6.81 -8.19
N SER A 26 6.75 7.61 -9.24
CA SER A 26 7.43 7.39 -10.53
C SER A 26 8.96 7.41 -10.46
N VAL A 27 9.52 8.06 -9.43
CA VAL A 27 10.98 8.17 -9.21
C VAL A 27 11.45 7.48 -7.93
N SER A 28 10.54 6.83 -7.21
CA SER A 28 10.84 6.16 -5.94
C SER A 28 11.51 4.82 -6.18
N HIS A 29 12.49 4.47 -5.35
CA HIS A 29 13.14 3.14 -5.42
C HIS A 29 12.39 2.12 -4.56
N ALA A 30 11.89 2.54 -3.40
CA ALA A 30 11.07 1.76 -2.50
C ALA A 30 10.18 2.72 -1.69
N ALA A 31 9.12 2.19 -1.09
CA ALA A 31 8.17 3.00 -0.33
C ALA A 31 7.81 2.38 1.04
N LEU A 32 7.66 3.24 2.04
CA LEU A 32 6.98 2.92 3.29
C LEU A 32 5.61 3.57 3.23
N VAL A 33 4.56 2.77 3.25
CA VAL A 33 3.20 3.26 2.96
C VAL A 33 2.24 2.86 4.07
N THR A 34 1.26 3.71 4.34
CA THR A 34 0.16 3.35 5.24
C THR A 34 -0.82 2.40 4.56
N SER A 35 -1.61 1.67 5.34
CA SER A 35 -2.71 0.87 4.79
C SER A 35 -3.73 1.75 4.04
N GLY A 36 -4.32 1.21 2.97
CA GLY A 36 -5.30 1.90 2.13
C GLY A 36 -4.96 1.86 0.64
N THR A 37 -5.56 2.78 -0.14
CA THR A 37 -5.38 2.85 -1.60
C THR A 37 -3.94 3.12 -2.02
N ALA A 38 -3.18 3.84 -1.19
CA ALA A 38 -1.76 4.09 -1.44
C ALA A 38 -0.95 2.80 -1.61
N THR A 39 -1.34 1.69 -0.95
CA THR A 39 -0.67 0.39 -1.12
C THR A 39 -0.84 -0.15 -2.54
N LEU A 40 -2.06 -0.02 -3.08
CA LEU A 40 -2.42 -0.46 -4.42
C LEU A 40 -1.77 0.44 -5.47
N GLU A 41 -1.86 1.76 -5.30
CA GLU A 41 -1.22 2.73 -6.20
C GLU A 41 0.31 2.49 -6.28
N THR A 42 0.96 2.26 -5.15
CA THR A 42 2.40 1.97 -5.10
C THR A 42 2.75 0.68 -5.85
N ALA A 43 1.94 -0.37 -5.71
CA ALA A 43 2.13 -1.63 -6.42
C ALA A 43 1.92 -1.49 -7.94
N LEU A 44 0.94 -0.69 -8.36
CA LEU A 44 0.69 -0.39 -9.78
C LEU A 44 1.84 0.39 -10.44
N TYR A 45 2.55 1.22 -9.67
CA TYR A 45 3.80 1.87 -10.11
C TYR A 45 5.02 0.93 -10.05
N LYS A 46 4.83 -0.34 -9.69
CA LYS A 46 5.89 -1.34 -9.54
C LYS A 46 6.97 -0.96 -8.53
N ILE A 47 6.59 -0.20 -7.50
CA ILE A 47 7.51 0.23 -6.45
C ILE A 47 7.43 -0.76 -5.28
N PRO A 48 8.55 -1.42 -4.91
CA PRO A 48 8.59 -2.26 -3.72
C PRO A 48 8.18 -1.48 -2.48
N GLN A 49 7.41 -2.11 -1.61
CA GLN A 49 6.82 -1.43 -0.46
C GLN A 49 6.81 -2.27 0.81
N VAL A 50 6.84 -1.59 1.95
CA VAL A 50 6.49 -2.15 3.27
C VAL A 50 5.30 -1.36 3.82
N VAL A 51 4.25 -2.08 4.20
CA VAL A 51 3.03 -1.48 4.74
C VAL A 51 3.20 -1.25 6.24
N CYS A 52 2.92 -0.05 6.69
CA CYS A 52 3.14 0.39 8.06
C CYS A 52 1.84 0.95 8.64
N TYR A 53 1.40 0.45 9.80
CA TYR A 53 0.23 0.99 10.47
C TYR A 53 0.39 1.06 11.99
N LYS A 54 0.07 2.22 12.56
CA LYS A 54 -0.02 2.43 14.01
C LYS A 54 -1.25 3.24 14.34
N GLY A 55 -2.21 2.60 14.99
CA GLY A 55 -3.44 3.22 15.46
C GLY A 55 -3.57 3.16 16.97
N ASN A 56 -4.72 3.59 17.49
CA ASN A 56 -5.06 3.36 18.89
C ASN A 56 -5.11 1.85 19.18
N ARG A 57 -4.42 1.40 20.23
CA ARG A 57 -4.33 -0.03 20.59
C ARG A 57 -5.69 -0.64 20.92
N VAL A 58 -6.53 0.07 21.67
CA VAL A 58 -7.86 -0.42 22.05
C VAL A 58 -8.74 -0.58 20.82
N SER A 59 -8.78 0.44 19.95
CA SER A 59 -9.53 0.38 18.69
C SER A 59 -9.06 -0.77 17.81
N TYR A 60 -7.74 -1.00 17.75
CA TYR A 60 -7.18 -2.10 16.97
C TYR A 60 -7.56 -3.48 17.52
N GLU A 61 -7.46 -3.71 18.83
CA GLU A 61 -7.85 -4.98 19.44
C GLU A 61 -9.34 -5.28 19.26
N ILE A 62 -10.20 -4.26 19.32
CA ILE A 62 -11.63 -4.40 19.02
C ILE A 62 -11.82 -4.76 17.54
N ALA A 63 -11.22 -3.99 16.63
CA ALA A 63 -11.33 -4.22 15.20
C ALA A 63 -10.86 -5.62 14.82
N LYS A 64 -9.72 -6.08 15.36
CA LYS A 64 -9.17 -7.42 15.11
C LYS A 64 -10.10 -8.56 15.55
N ARG A 65 -10.91 -8.36 16.60
CA ARG A 65 -11.87 -9.37 17.08
C ARG A 65 -13.16 -9.41 16.26
N VAL A 66 -13.52 -8.29 15.64
CA VAL A 66 -14.75 -8.15 14.83
C VAL A 66 -14.51 -8.45 13.36
N ILE A 67 -13.33 -8.10 12.83
CA ILE A 67 -12.98 -8.22 11.42
C ILE A 67 -12.27 -9.56 11.19
N LYS A 68 -12.79 -10.36 10.25
CA LYS A 68 -12.23 -11.68 9.87
C LYS A 68 -11.13 -11.61 8.78
N LEU A 69 -10.63 -10.42 8.47
CA LEU A 69 -9.65 -10.22 7.41
C LEU A 69 -8.26 -10.61 7.92
N ILE A 70 -7.57 -11.44 7.13
CA ILE A 70 -6.21 -11.93 7.41
C ILE A 70 -5.18 -10.83 7.10
N TYR A 71 -5.50 -9.91 6.18
CA TYR A 71 -4.62 -8.83 5.72
C TYR A 71 -5.29 -7.46 5.83
N ILE A 72 -4.50 -6.39 5.95
CA ILE A 72 -5.02 -5.01 5.95
C ILE A 72 -4.67 -4.22 4.67
N SER A 73 -3.65 -4.63 3.92
CA SER A 73 -3.30 -3.99 2.67
C SER A 73 -4.18 -4.48 1.52
N LEU A 74 -4.50 -3.59 0.58
CA LEU A 74 -5.29 -3.97 -0.59
C LEU A 74 -4.53 -4.97 -1.46
N VAL A 75 -3.20 -4.87 -1.53
CA VAL A 75 -2.36 -5.81 -2.29
C VAL A 75 -2.55 -7.24 -1.78
N ASN A 76 -2.36 -7.47 -0.49
CA ASN A 76 -2.47 -8.80 0.10
C ASN A 76 -3.92 -9.30 0.10
N LEU A 77 -4.90 -8.42 0.33
CA LEU A 77 -6.33 -8.77 0.24
C LEU A 77 -6.74 -9.20 -1.18
N ILE A 78 -6.30 -8.48 -2.20
CA ILE A 78 -6.63 -8.81 -3.59
C ILE A 78 -5.95 -10.12 -3.98
N LEU A 79 -4.68 -10.32 -3.64
CA LEU A 79 -3.92 -11.52 -4.01
C LEU A 79 -4.21 -12.73 -3.11
N ASP A 80 -4.85 -12.52 -1.97
CA ASP A 80 -5.15 -13.53 -0.95
C ASP A 80 -3.90 -14.27 -0.41
N LYS A 81 -2.78 -13.54 -0.34
CA LYS A 81 -1.51 -14.00 0.23
C LYS A 81 -0.66 -12.82 0.68
N GLU A 82 0.28 -13.06 1.58
CA GLU A 82 1.25 -12.04 1.98
C GLU A 82 2.28 -11.80 0.86
N VAL A 83 2.05 -10.76 0.07
CA VAL A 83 2.96 -10.28 -0.99
C VAL A 83 3.81 -9.11 -0.49
N VAL A 84 3.19 -8.17 0.21
CA VAL A 84 3.87 -7.06 0.86
C VAL A 84 3.86 -7.26 2.37
N THR A 85 4.98 -7.03 3.02
CA THR A 85 5.07 -7.16 4.48
C THR A 85 4.21 -6.09 5.16
N GLU A 86 3.41 -6.51 6.14
CA GLU A 86 2.56 -5.63 6.95
C GLU A 86 3.13 -5.49 8.36
N LEU A 87 3.78 -4.35 8.65
CA LEU A 87 4.25 -3.99 9.98
C LEU A 87 3.16 -3.22 10.73
N ILE A 88 2.47 -3.92 11.63
CA ILE A 88 1.29 -3.40 12.33
C ILE A 88 1.55 -3.29 13.83
N GLN A 89 1.18 -2.15 14.42
CA GLN A 89 1.27 -1.87 15.84
C GLN A 89 2.66 -2.10 16.45
N THR A 90 2.86 -3.19 17.20
CA THR A 90 4.14 -3.54 17.84
C THR A 90 5.20 -3.93 16.82
N ASP A 91 4.78 -4.45 15.66
CA ASP A 91 5.68 -4.83 14.59
C ASP A 91 6.20 -3.63 13.80
N PHE A 92 5.48 -2.51 13.84
CA PHE A 92 5.96 -1.24 13.32
C PHE A 92 6.97 -0.59 14.28
N ASN A 93 8.18 -1.14 14.27
CA ASN A 93 9.33 -0.65 15.02
C ASN A 93 10.57 -0.52 14.12
N LYS A 94 11.55 0.27 14.57
CA LYS A 94 12.75 0.63 13.80
C LYS A 94 13.56 -0.59 13.34
N SER A 95 13.63 -1.64 14.15
CA SER A 95 14.42 -2.83 13.83
C SER A 95 13.79 -3.59 12.65
N LYS A 96 12.52 -3.95 12.77
CA LYS A 96 11.76 -4.63 11.71
C LYS A 96 11.67 -3.77 10.46
N LEU A 97 11.42 -2.48 10.60
CA LEU A 97 11.35 -1.58 9.44
C LEU A 97 12.66 -1.54 8.65
N LYS A 98 13.80 -1.52 9.33
CA LYS A 98 15.10 -1.56 8.67
C LYS A 98 15.35 -2.92 7.99
N SER A 99 15.00 -4.03 8.63
CA SER A 99 15.19 -5.36 8.04
C SER A 99 14.31 -5.57 6.81
N GLU A 100 13.02 -5.22 6.90
CA GLU A 100 12.09 -5.41 5.79
C GLU A 100 12.39 -4.46 4.62
N LEU A 101 12.80 -3.21 4.91
CA LEU A 101 13.24 -2.30 3.86
C LEU A 101 14.49 -2.82 3.15
N ALA A 102 15.45 -3.39 3.88
CA ALA A 102 16.65 -3.98 3.27
C ALA A 102 16.31 -5.16 2.36
N LYS A 103 15.35 -6.01 2.74
CA LYS A 103 14.89 -7.13 1.90
C LYS A 103 14.28 -6.64 0.59
N ILE A 104 13.41 -5.63 0.61
CA ILE A 104 12.76 -5.17 -0.63
C ILE A 104 13.69 -4.33 -1.52
N LEU A 105 14.84 -3.89 -0.99
CA LEU A 105 15.91 -3.24 -1.75
C LEU A 105 16.89 -4.23 -2.37
N ASP A 106 16.91 -5.48 -1.91
CA ASP A 106 17.68 -6.56 -2.54
C ASP A 106 17.07 -6.93 -3.91
N GLU A 107 17.94 -7.12 -4.91
CA GLU A 107 17.54 -7.28 -6.31
C GLU A 107 16.68 -8.53 -6.53
N TYR A 108 17.01 -9.63 -5.85
CA TYR A 108 16.30 -10.89 -5.99
C TYR A 108 14.86 -10.77 -5.45
N ASN A 109 14.71 -10.26 -4.23
CA ASN A 109 13.39 -10.05 -3.63
C ASN A 109 12.57 -9.02 -4.40
N ARG A 110 13.22 -7.97 -4.92
CA ARG A 110 12.57 -6.98 -5.78
C ARG A 110 12.01 -7.62 -7.05
N ALA A 111 12.75 -8.53 -7.69
CA ALA A 111 12.30 -9.23 -8.89
C ALA A 111 11.07 -10.12 -8.60
N ILE A 112 11.05 -10.83 -7.48
CA ILE A 112 9.88 -11.61 -7.04
C ILE A 112 8.67 -10.70 -6.87
N LEU A 113 8.83 -9.60 -6.12
CA LEU A 113 7.74 -8.67 -5.84
C LEU A 113 7.18 -8.02 -7.12
N PHE A 114 8.05 -7.77 -8.11
CA PHE A 114 7.64 -7.27 -9.41
C PHE A 114 6.70 -8.24 -10.14
N LEU A 115 6.98 -9.54 -10.09
CA LEU A 115 6.11 -10.57 -10.67
C LEU A 115 4.74 -10.61 -9.97
N GLU A 116 4.73 -10.54 -8.64
CA GLU A 116 3.49 -10.48 -7.85
C GLU A 116 2.64 -9.26 -8.20
N TYR A 117 3.27 -8.10 -8.44
CA TYR A 117 2.57 -6.90 -8.90
C TYR A 117 2.02 -7.02 -10.31
N TYR A 118 2.60 -7.85 -11.16
CA TYR A 118 2.02 -8.15 -12.47
C TYR A 118 0.75 -8.99 -12.34
N ASP A 119 0.74 -9.97 -11.45
CA ASP A 119 -0.46 -10.77 -11.18
C ASP A 119 -1.56 -9.95 -10.49
N LEU A 120 -1.19 -8.99 -9.64
CA LEU A 120 -2.13 -8.02 -9.08
C LEU A 120 -2.88 -7.24 -10.16
N GLU A 121 -2.16 -6.71 -11.15
CA GLU A 121 -2.77 -5.95 -12.26
C GLU A 121 -3.74 -6.79 -13.08
N LYS A 122 -3.39 -8.06 -13.37
CA LYS A 122 -4.30 -8.98 -14.05
C LYS A 122 -5.58 -9.19 -13.24
N LYS A 123 -5.45 -9.41 -11.92
CA LYS A 123 -6.59 -9.67 -11.04
C LYS A 123 -7.52 -8.47 -10.91
N LEU A 124 -7.00 -7.25 -11.02
CA LEU A 124 -7.80 -6.01 -11.06
C LEU A 124 -8.62 -5.85 -12.35
N GLY A 125 -8.29 -6.56 -13.44
CA GLY A 125 -9.04 -6.51 -14.69
C GLY A 125 -8.81 -5.26 -15.53
N GLY A 126 -7.80 -4.44 -15.21
CA GLY A 126 -7.36 -3.31 -16.01
C GLY A 126 -8.36 -2.13 -16.08
N ARG A 127 -8.36 -1.43 -17.21
CA ARG A 127 -9.16 -0.21 -17.41
C ARG A 127 -10.62 -0.54 -17.74
N GLY A 128 -11.51 0.42 -17.49
CA GLY A 128 -12.91 0.35 -17.93
C GLY A 128 -13.91 0.01 -16.82
N ALA A 129 -13.49 -0.01 -15.55
CA ALA A 129 -14.39 -0.21 -14.42
C ALA A 129 -15.63 0.71 -14.48
N SER A 130 -15.43 2.02 -14.65
CA SER A 130 -16.55 2.99 -14.74
C SER A 130 -17.48 2.72 -15.93
N LYS A 131 -16.92 2.37 -17.10
CA LYS A 131 -17.71 2.05 -18.30
C LYS A 131 -18.55 0.78 -18.07
N LYS A 132 -17.92 -0.28 -17.55
CA LYS A 132 -18.59 -1.54 -17.21
C LYS A 132 -19.72 -1.31 -16.20
N THR A 133 -19.49 -0.51 -15.16
CA THR A 133 -20.52 -0.15 -14.19
C THR A 133 -21.67 0.62 -14.84
N ALA A 134 -21.38 1.59 -15.72
CA ALA A 134 -22.42 2.33 -16.44
C ALA A 134 -23.27 1.41 -17.34
N GLU A 135 -22.65 0.48 -18.06
CA GLU A 135 -23.33 -0.53 -18.88
C GLU A 135 -24.24 -1.44 -18.04
N LEU A 136 -23.76 -1.87 -16.86
CA LEU A 136 -24.55 -2.69 -15.93
C LEU A 136 -25.76 -1.94 -15.39
N ILE A 137 -25.59 -0.67 -14.99
CA ILE A 137 -26.69 0.18 -14.53
C ILE A 137 -27.74 0.34 -15.64
N TYR A 138 -27.31 0.69 -16.85
CA TYR A 138 -28.22 0.88 -17.99
C TYR A 138 -29.01 -0.41 -18.31
N LYS A 139 -28.34 -1.56 -18.30
CA LYS A 139 -28.98 -2.87 -18.52
C LYS A 139 -30.02 -3.19 -17.44
N GLN A 140 -29.77 -2.82 -16.20
CA GLN A 140 -30.67 -3.10 -15.08
C GLN A 140 -31.93 -2.23 -15.07
N ILE A 141 -31.87 -1.02 -15.62
CA ILE A 141 -33.03 -0.11 -15.71
C ILE A 141 -33.81 -0.22 -17.03
N SER A 142 -33.22 -0.82 -18.06
CA SER A 142 -33.85 -1.01 -19.37
C SER A 142 -34.56 -2.37 -19.51
N ASN A 143 -34.43 -3.23 -18.49
CA ASN A 143 -35.21 -4.45 -18.28
C ASN A 143 -36.32 -4.19 -17.28
#